data_AF-A0A2M9KTG1-F1
#
_entry.id   AF-A0A2M9KTG1-F1
#
_cell.length_a   1.000
_cell.length_b   1.000
_cell.length_c   1.000
_cell.angle_alpha   90.00
_cell.angle_beta   90.00
_cell.angle_gamma   90.00
#
_symmetry.space_group_name_H-M   'P 1'
#
loop_
_entity.id
_entity.type
_entity.pdbx_description
1 polymer ?
#
loop_
_entity_poly.entity_id
_entity_poly.type
_entity_poly.pdbx_seq_one_letter_code
_entity_poly.pdbx_strand_id
1 'polypeptide(L)'
;MTSSAPSPQLPASARLSAAPAAYPAPMYPHKATEAQHREQRIRSFQPRRGRMTKAQAGALDRGWERFGHAIDGTPLDLPAMFGGRPVTLEIGFGMGDTTAAMAAADPSAGILAADVHTPGHGNLLQFLERDGSENVRLAAGDAVILLRDMLPDASLAGLRVYFPDPWPKPKHHKRRLLQESFLELVLPRLAPGALVHCATDWEPYAEQMLAVLEASPELENLHREGDGSPWLEPEDHPAGSVPGYAPRPEWRPVTKFERAGLAKGHVVHDVLFRRR
;
A
#
# COMPACT_ATOMS: atom_id res chain seq x y z
N MET A 1 -1.81 -66.33 -27.91
CA MET A 1 -0.71 -65.35 -27.79
C MET A 1 -1.27 -63.97 -28.08
N THR A 2 -1.71 -63.27 -27.05
CA THR A 2 -2.17 -61.87 -27.10
C THR A 2 -1.64 -61.21 -25.85
N SER A 3 -0.50 -60.54 -25.97
CA SER A 3 0.15 -59.80 -24.90
C SER A 3 -0.13 -58.32 -25.11
N SER A 4 -0.99 -57.73 -24.27
CA SER A 4 -1.18 -56.28 -24.17
C SER A 4 0.03 -55.69 -23.45
N ALA A 5 0.76 -54.80 -24.11
CA ALA A 5 1.77 -53.96 -23.49
C ALA A 5 1.11 -52.85 -22.64
N PRO A 6 1.60 -52.54 -21.44
CA PRO A 6 1.07 -51.46 -20.63
C PRO A 6 1.57 -50.09 -21.10
N SER A 7 0.66 -49.10 -21.12
CA SER A 7 0.96 -47.69 -21.39
C SER A 7 1.89 -47.09 -20.31
N PRO A 8 2.81 -46.18 -20.66
CA PRO A 8 3.68 -45.53 -19.68
C PRO A 8 2.86 -44.56 -18.80
N GLN A 9 2.88 -44.81 -17.49
CA GLN A 9 2.31 -43.91 -16.50
C GLN A 9 3.17 -42.65 -16.39
N LEU A 10 2.56 -41.49 -16.61
CA LEU A 10 3.13 -40.19 -16.26
C LEU A 10 3.33 -40.12 -14.74
N PRO A 11 4.49 -39.66 -14.23
CA PRO A 11 4.71 -39.59 -12.81
C PRO A 11 3.74 -38.58 -12.17
N ALA A 12 3.17 -39.03 -11.04
CA ALA A 12 2.31 -38.24 -10.17
C ALA A 12 2.91 -36.86 -9.87
N SER A 13 2.05 -35.86 -9.84
CA SER A 13 2.33 -34.47 -9.50
C SER A 13 3.34 -34.35 -8.36
N ALA A 14 4.57 -33.94 -8.68
CA ALA A 14 5.53 -33.48 -7.69
C ALA A 14 4.88 -32.31 -6.93
N ARG A 15 4.59 -32.53 -5.64
CA ARG A 15 4.24 -31.46 -4.72
C ARG A 15 5.40 -30.48 -4.75
N LEU A 16 5.17 -29.28 -5.28
CA LEU A 16 6.16 -28.21 -5.25
C LEU A 16 6.47 -27.93 -3.77
N SER A 17 7.73 -28.21 -3.47
CA SER A 17 8.45 -28.03 -2.22
C SER A 17 8.38 -26.58 -1.71
N ALA A 18 8.62 -26.44 -0.41
CA ALA A 18 8.53 -25.25 0.43
C ALA A 18 9.03 -23.93 -0.19
N ALA A 19 8.42 -22.82 0.27
CA ALA A 19 8.93 -21.47 0.07
C ALA A 19 10.43 -21.40 0.45
N PRO A 20 11.27 -20.69 -0.31
CA PRO A 20 12.70 -20.61 -0.03
C PRO A 20 13.01 -19.89 1.29
N ALA A 21 14.21 -20.13 1.82
CA ALA A 21 14.66 -19.71 3.14
C ALA A 21 14.76 -18.19 3.37
N ALA A 22 14.71 -17.35 2.33
CA ALA A 22 14.90 -15.90 2.42
C ALA A 22 13.58 -15.10 2.52
N TYR A 23 12.54 -15.49 1.76
CA TYR A 23 11.23 -14.85 1.88
C TYR A 23 10.55 -15.36 3.15
N PRO A 24 10.07 -14.49 4.06
CA PRO A 24 9.42 -14.95 5.27
C PRO A 24 8.20 -15.80 4.87
N ALA A 25 8.12 -17.02 5.41
CA ALA A 25 6.92 -17.84 5.33
C ALA A 25 5.69 -16.97 5.63
N PRO A 26 4.53 -17.18 4.98
CA PRO A 26 3.43 -16.21 4.97
C PRO A 26 3.15 -15.68 6.38
N MET A 27 3.54 -14.42 6.62
CA MET A 27 3.64 -13.84 7.98
C MET A 27 2.30 -13.71 8.70
N TYR A 28 1.20 -13.96 7.98
CA TYR A 28 -0.14 -14.00 8.55
C TYR A 28 -0.78 -15.38 8.29
N PRO A 29 -0.79 -16.26 9.31
CA PRO A 29 -1.57 -17.48 9.25
C PRO A 29 -3.07 -17.15 9.20
N HIS A 30 -3.88 -18.08 8.66
CA HIS A 30 -5.34 -17.96 8.59
C HIS A 30 -6.00 -17.72 9.96
N LYS A 31 -5.34 -18.18 11.02
CA LYS A 31 -5.64 -17.87 12.41
C LYS A 31 -4.54 -16.94 12.90
N ALA A 32 -4.91 -15.90 13.63
CA ALA A 32 -3.91 -15.04 14.26
C ALA A 32 -2.97 -15.93 15.10
N THR A 33 -1.67 -15.64 15.11
CA THR A 33 -0.72 -16.32 16.01
C THR A 33 -1.10 -16.02 17.47
N GLU A 34 -0.63 -16.81 18.44
CA GLU A 34 -0.93 -16.52 19.85
C GLU A 34 -0.50 -15.10 20.26
N ALA A 35 0.62 -14.60 19.72
CA ALA A 35 1.05 -13.21 19.90
C ALA A 35 0.04 -12.21 19.33
N GLN A 36 -0.50 -12.48 18.13
CA GLN A 36 -1.53 -11.64 17.50
C GLN A 36 -2.91 -11.76 18.20
N HIS A 37 -3.23 -12.89 18.82
CA HIS A 37 -4.41 -13.05 19.69
C HIS A 37 -4.26 -12.22 20.97
N ARG A 38 -3.06 -12.19 21.56
CA ARG A 38 -2.77 -11.39 22.75
C ARG A 38 -2.85 -9.89 22.48
N GLU A 39 -2.55 -9.45 21.26
CA GLU A 39 -2.55 -8.03 20.87
C GLU A 39 -3.96 -7.43 20.65
N GLN A 40 -5.03 -8.26 20.60
CA GLN A 40 -6.46 -7.87 20.50
C GLN A 40 -6.79 -6.68 19.54
N ARG A 41 -6.01 -6.48 18.48
CA ARG A 41 -6.17 -5.32 17.58
C ARG A 41 -7.17 -5.60 16.45
N ILE A 42 -8.04 -4.63 16.17
CA ILE A 42 -8.94 -4.67 15.01
C ILE A 42 -8.11 -4.39 13.75
N ARG A 43 -8.09 -5.36 12.82
CA ARG A 43 -7.35 -5.25 11.56
C ARG A 43 -8.08 -4.38 10.55
N SER A 44 -7.32 -3.54 9.84
CA SER A 44 -7.84 -2.68 8.79
C SER A 44 -7.91 -3.32 7.41
N PHE A 45 -7.23 -4.44 7.23
CA PHE A 45 -7.16 -5.18 5.97
C PHE A 45 -7.81 -6.56 6.11
N GLN A 46 -8.27 -7.09 4.97
CA GLN A 46 -8.58 -8.51 4.85
C GLN A 46 -7.44 -9.23 4.10
N PRO A 47 -6.73 -10.19 4.72
CA PRO A 47 -5.70 -10.95 4.01
C PRO A 47 -6.32 -11.70 2.82
N ARG A 48 -6.04 -11.24 1.61
CA ARG A 48 -6.46 -11.94 0.39
C ARG A 48 -5.32 -12.87 -0.02
N ARG A 49 -5.49 -14.17 0.21
CA ARG A 49 -4.63 -15.18 -0.42
C ARG A 49 -5.06 -15.33 -1.86
N GLY A 50 -4.21 -14.89 -2.79
CA GLY A 50 -4.27 -15.31 -4.18
C GLY A 50 -3.28 -16.44 -4.41
N ARG A 51 -3.57 -17.34 -5.36
CA ARG A 51 -2.57 -18.27 -5.86
C ARG A 51 -1.49 -17.46 -6.56
N MET A 52 -0.26 -17.56 -6.09
CA MET A 52 0.87 -16.95 -6.79
C MET A 52 1.15 -17.70 -8.10
N THR A 53 1.47 -16.95 -9.14
CA THR A 53 2.00 -17.53 -10.38
C THR A 53 3.44 -17.98 -10.16
N LYS A 54 3.95 -18.88 -11.03
CA LYS A 54 5.37 -19.27 -11.01
C LYS A 54 6.30 -18.06 -11.20
N ALA A 55 5.90 -17.10 -12.02
CA ALA A 55 6.66 -15.88 -12.27
C ALA A 55 6.75 -14.99 -11.01
N GLN A 56 5.63 -14.80 -10.30
CA GLN A 56 5.61 -14.05 -9.04
C GLN A 56 6.45 -14.72 -7.95
N ALA A 57 6.35 -16.04 -7.81
CA ALA A 57 7.19 -16.79 -6.87
C ALA A 57 8.68 -16.65 -7.22
N GLY A 58 9.05 -16.89 -8.47
CA GLY A 58 10.45 -16.74 -8.91
C GLY A 58 11.01 -15.32 -8.75
N ALA A 59 10.18 -14.29 -8.86
CA ALA A 59 10.60 -12.91 -8.60
C ALA A 59 10.82 -12.60 -7.12
N LEU A 60 10.03 -13.21 -6.21
CA LEU A 60 10.36 -13.18 -4.79
C LEU A 60 11.72 -13.82 -4.54
N ASP A 61 11.95 -15.01 -5.10
CA ASP A 61 13.18 -15.77 -4.86
C ASP A 61 14.44 -15.00 -5.29
N ARG A 62 14.37 -14.27 -6.41
CA ARG A 62 15.51 -13.49 -6.94
C ARG A 62 15.62 -12.10 -6.34
N GLY A 63 14.50 -11.42 -6.12
CA GLY A 63 14.48 -10.00 -5.79
C GLY A 63 14.44 -9.71 -4.29
N TRP A 64 14.10 -10.69 -3.44
CA TRP A 64 13.87 -10.44 -2.01
C TRP A 64 15.10 -9.91 -1.28
N GLU A 65 16.29 -10.45 -1.53
CA GLU A 65 17.51 -10.00 -0.86
C GLU A 65 17.80 -8.51 -1.13
N ARG A 66 17.50 -8.03 -2.34
CA ARG A 66 17.75 -6.65 -2.75
C ARG A 66 16.64 -5.69 -2.32
N PHE A 67 15.40 -6.12 -2.47
CA PHE A 67 14.24 -5.22 -2.40
C PHE A 67 13.39 -5.43 -1.13
N GLY A 68 13.42 -6.63 -0.56
CA GLY A 68 12.46 -7.09 0.43
C GLY A 68 12.93 -6.90 1.87
N HIS A 69 11.98 -6.50 2.72
CA HIS A 69 12.12 -6.46 4.16
C HIS A 69 10.87 -7.08 4.79
N ALA A 70 11.07 -7.93 5.80
CA ALA A 70 9.99 -8.42 6.64
C ALA A 70 9.62 -7.33 7.65
N ILE A 71 8.32 -7.08 7.84
CA ILE A 71 7.84 -6.27 8.96
C ILE A 71 7.79 -7.19 10.19
N ASP A 72 8.87 -7.16 10.97
CA ASP A 72 9.09 -8.06 12.12
C ASP A 72 9.33 -7.31 13.44
N GLY A 73 9.30 -5.98 13.43
CA GLY A 73 9.54 -5.13 14.59
C GLY A 73 10.99 -4.65 14.75
N THR A 74 11.90 -5.04 13.85
CA THR A 74 13.29 -4.56 13.85
C THR A 74 13.39 -3.17 13.23
N PRO A 75 14.01 -2.17 13.90
CA PRO A 75 14.20 -0.83 13.34
C PRO A 75 14.90 -0.83 11.97
N LEU A 76 14.39 -0.02 11.05
CA LEU A 76 14.94 0.19 9.71
C LEU A 76 15.87 1.41 9.67
N ASP A 77 16.92 1.33 8.85
CA ASP A 77 17.80 2.45 8.49
C ASP A 77 17.44 2.94 7.08
N LEU A 78 16.49 3.89 7.00
CA LEU A 78 16.04 4.44 5.71
C LEU A 78 17.17 5.15 4.95
N PRO A 79 18.04 5.98 5.56
CA PRO A 79 19.19 6.56 4.87
C PRO A 79 20.07 5.52 4.19
N ALA A 80 20.41 4.42 4.87
CA ALA A 80 21.20 3.35 4.27
C ALA A 80 20.43 2.61 3.16
N MET A 81 19.13 2.33 3.38
CA MET A 81 18.29 1.63 2.41
C MET A 81 18.10 2.41 1.11
N PHE A 82 17.96 3.74 1.18
CA PHE A 82 17.60 4.59 0.05
C PHE A 82 18.71 5.53 -0.42
N GLY A 83 19.90 5.46 0.17
CA GLY A 83 21.02 6.34 -0.17
C GLY A 83 20.74 7.82 0.13
N GLY A 84 20.02 8.09 1.22
CA GLY A 84 19.66 9.45 1.65
C GLY A 84 18.53 10.12 0.86
N ARG A 85 17.87 9.42 -0.07
CA ARG A 85 16.68 9.96 -0.76
C ARG A 85 15.54 10.24 0.23
N PRO A 86 14.72 11.28 0.03
CA PRO A 86 13.47 11.46 0.76
C PRO A 86 12.55 10.25 0.55
N VAL A 87 12.01 9.66 1.63
CA VAL A 87 11.24 8.42 1.55
C VAL A 87 9.75 8.67 1.75
N THR A 88 8.93 8.21 0.80
CA THR A 88 7.48 8.11 0.96
C THR A 88 7.11 6.69 1.37
N LEU A 89 6.34 6.54 2.45
CA LEU A 89 5.71 5.27 2.80
C LEU A 89 4.41 5.12 2.01
N GLU A 90 4.28 4.04 1.23
CA GLU A 90 3.01 3.62 0.65
C GLU A 90 2.44 2.42 1.42
N ILE A 91 1.21 2.52 1.90
CA ILE A 91 0.51 1.43 2.59
C ILE A 91 -0.58 0.86 1.68
N GLY A 92 -0.51 -0.45 1.42
CA GLY A 92 -1.50 -1.16 0.61
C GLY A 92 -1.27 -1.00 -0.90
N PHE A 93 -0.03 -1.19 -1.36
CA PHE A 93 0.33 -1.04 -2.77
C PHE A 93 -0.37 -2.04 -3.72
N GLY A 94 -1.00 -3.08 -3.19
CA GLY A 94 -1.76 -4.07 -3.94
C GLY A 94 -0.87 -4.86 -4.90
N MET A 95 -1.04 -4.61 -6.21
CA MET A 95 -0.25 -5.29 -7.24
C MET A 95 1.04 -4.55 -7.61
N GLY A 96 1.26 -3.33 -7.10
CA GLY A 96 2.52 -2.59 -7.26
C GLY A 96 2.73 -1.93 -8.62
N ASP A 97 1.76 -1.97 -9.54
CA ASP A 97 1.86 -1.29 -10.84
C ASP A 97 1.98 0.23 -10.68
N THR A 98 1.18 0.81 -9.79
CA THR A 98 1.22 2.24 -9.48
C THR A 98 2.52 2.61 -8.77
N THR A 99 2.97 1.78 -7.83
CA THR A 99 4.26 1.94 -7.13
C THR A 99 5.43 2.00 -8.10
N ALA A 100 5.53 1.02 -9.00
CA ALA A 100 6.61 0.95 -9.98
C ALA A 100 6.58 2.14 -10.94
N ALA A 101 5.38 2.52 -11.43
CA ALA A 101 5.23 3.68 -12.31
C ALA A 101 5.68 4.98 -11.63
N MET A 102 5.29 5.20 -10.38
CA MET A 102 5.68 6.40 -9.63
C MET A 102 7.17 6.40 -9.28
N ALA A 103 7.75 5.25 -8.94
CA ALA A 103 9.19 5.13 -8.70
C ALA A 103 10.03 5.43 -9.94
N ALA A 104 9.57 4.98 -11.11
CA ALA A 104 10.22 5.27 -12.39
C ALA A 104 10.09 6.74 -12.80
N ALA A 105 8.96 7.37 -12.47
CA ALA A 105 8.70 8.79 -12.76
C ALA A 105 9.55 9.74 -11.90
N ASP A 106 9.89 9.35 -10.67
CA ASP A 106 10.76 10.12 -9.78
C ASP A 106 11.86 9.25 -9.13
N PRO A 107 13.01 9.08 -9.82
CA PRO A 107 14.17 8.36 -9.28
C PRO A 107 14.87 9.06 -8.09
N SER A 108 14.53 10.32 -7.83
CA SER A 108 15.15 11.12 -6.76
C SER A 108 14.51 10.85 -5.39
N ALA A 109 13.26 10.37 -5.37
CA ALA A 109 12.56 9.95 -4.16
C ALA A 109 12.62 8.44 -3.96
N GLY A 110 12.63 8.02 -2.70
CA GLY A 110 12.49 6.63 -2.28
C GLY A 110 11.03 6.27 -1.98
N ILE A 111 10.64 5.01 -2.26
CA ILE A 111 9.34 4.46 -1.87
C ILE A 111 9.55 3.23 -0.99
N LEU A 112 9.08 3.30 0.25
CA LEU A 112 8.89 2.13 1.11
C LEU A 112 7.46 1.63 0.91
N ALA A 113 7.31 0.56 0.14
CA ALA A 113 6.01 -0.01 -0.24
C ALA A 113 5.63 -1.15 0.71
N ALA A 114 4.63 -0.91 1.57
CA ALA A 114 4.17 -1.86 2.57
C ALA A 114 2.86 -2.55 2.15
N ASP A 115 2.82 -3.89 2.18
CA ASP A 115 1.59 -4.65 1.94
C ASP A 115 1.62 -6.04 2.61
N VAL A 116 0.46 -6.66 2.74
CA VAL A 116 0.26 -8.02 3.24
C VAL A 116 -0.08 -9.02 2.12
N HIS A 117 -0.39 -8.53 0.92
CA HIS A 117 -0.86 -9.30 -0.22
C HIS A 117 0.31 -9.97 -0.95
N THR A 118 0.60 -11.22 -0.57
CA THR A 118 1.73 -12.01 -1.09
C THR A 118 1.84 -12.06 -2.63
N PRO A 119 0.78 -12.26 -3.43
CA PRO A 119 0.88 -12.19 -4.89
C PRO A 119 1.31 -10.81 -5.40
N GLY A 120 0.88 -9.76 -4.72
CA GLY A 120 1.29 -8.39 -4.96
C GLY A 120 2.77 -8.19 -4.80
N HIS A 121 3.37 -8.82 -3.78
CA HIS A 121 4.81 -8.71 -3.51
C HIS A 121 5.64 -9.20 -4.70
N GLY A 122 5.37 -10.42 -5.18
CA GLY A 122 6.04 -10.97 -6.35
C GLY A 122 5.72 -10.21 -7.65
N ASN A 123 4.59 -9.51 -7.72
CA ASN A 123 4.27 -8.67 -8.87
C ASN A 123 5.06 -7.36 -8.88
N LEU A 124 5.16 -6.69 -7.73
CA LEU A 124 5.98 -5.51 -7.57
C LEU A 124 7.43 -5.82 -7.93
N LEU A 125 8.01 -6.91 -7.38
CA LEU A 125 9.40 -7.27 -7.69
C LEU A 125 9.65 -7.54 -9.18
N GLN A 126 8.68 -8.11 -9.92
CA GLN A 126 8.80 -8.24 -11.38
C GLN A 126 8.90 -6.88 -12.07
N PHE A 127 8.14 -5.88 -11.62
CA PHE A 127 8.26 -4.53 -12.16
C PHE A 127 9.60 -3.89 -11.81
N LEU A 128 10.04 -4.00 -10.54
CA LEU A 128 11.32 -3.43 -10.12
C LEU A 128 12.51 -4.05 -10.86
N GLU A 129 12.50 -5.37 -11.07
CA GLU A 129 13.50 -6.08 -11.88
C GLU A 129 13.48 -5.61 -13.33
N ARG A 130 12.29 -5.56 -13.95
CA ARG A 130 12.11 -5.12 -15.34
C ARG A 130 12.59 -3.70 -15.57
N ASP A 131 12.27 -2.80 -14.63
CA ASP A 131 12.52 -1.36 -14.75
C ASP A 131 13.88 -0.95 -14.20
N GLY A 132 14.66 -1.90 -13.64
CA GLY A 132 15.97 -1.63 -13.06
C GLY A 132 15.91 -0.69 -11.84
N SER A 133 14.81 -0.71 -11.08
CA SER A 133 14.58 0.24 -9.99
C SER A 133 15.62 0.12 -8.88
N GLU A 134 16.02 1.27 -8.34
CA GLU A 134 16.95 1.37 -7.21
C GLU A 134 16.31 2.04 -5.99
N ASN A 135 15.19 2.74 -6.20
CA ASN A 135 14.54 3.64 -5.25
C ASN A 135 13.27 3.07 -4.62
N VAL A 136 13.02 1.75 -4.72
CA VAL A 136 11.91 1.07 -4.04
C VAL A 136 12.43 0.01 -3.08
N ARG A 137 11.81 -0.09 -1.91
CA ARG A 137 11.92 -1.23 -1.00
C ARG A 137 10.53 -1.72 -0.63
N LEU A 138 10.35 -3.03 -0.62
CA LEU A 138 9.12 -3.72 -0.28
C LEU A 138 9.17 -4.13 1.20
N ALA A 139 8.22 -3.66 2.00
CA ALA A 139 8.03 -4.09 3.39
C ALA A 139 6.82 -5.03 3.47
N ALA A 140 7.05 -6.33 3.62
CA ALA A 140 5.97 -7.30 3.71
C ALA A 140 5.41 -7.30 5.13
N GLY A 141 4.10 -7.10 5.33
CA GLY A 141 3.41 -7.29 6.61
C GLY A 141 2.50 -6.15 7.05
N ASP A 142 2.09 -6.15 8.33
CA ASP A 142 1.16 -5.15 8.88
C ASP A 142 1.87 -3.81 9.07
N ALA A 143 1.46 -2.81 8.30
CA ALA A 143 2.03 -1.47 8.34
C ALA A 143 1.95 -0.79 9.72
N VAL A 144 1.09 -1.25 10.64
CA VAL A 144 1.12 -0.71 12.01
C VAL A 144 2.30 -1.20 12.82
N ILE A 145 2.77 -2.42 12.62
CA ILE A 145 4.03 -2.87 13.25
C ILE A 145 5.19 -2.03 12.68
N LEU A 146 5.19 -1.79 11.37
CA LEU A 146 6.18 -0.93 10.71
C LEU A 146 6.21 0.48 11.32
N LEU A 147 5.04 1.14 11.44
CA LEU A 147 4.92 2.49 12.00
C LEU A 147 5.28 2.54 13.50
N ARG A 148 4.83 1.55 14.28
CA ARG A 148 5.02 1.52 15.73
C ARG A 148 6.47 1.23 16.10
N ASP A 149 7.08 0.22 15.47
CA ASP A 149 8.31 -0.40 15.98
C ASP A 149 9.53 -0.18 15.10
N MET A 150 9.33 0.07 13.79
CA MET A 150 10.42 -0.06 12.83
C MET A 150 10.86 1.26 12.19
N LEU A 151 10.01 2.30 12.21
CA LEU A 151 10.32 3.59 11.59
C LEU A 151 10.77 4.62 12.64
N PRO A 152 11.91 5.31 12.43
CA PRO A 152 12.31 6.42 13.28
C PRO A 152 11.36 7.62 13.17
N ASP A 153 11.38 8.48 14.18
CA ASP A 153 10.68 9.78 14.14
C ASP A 153 11.18 10.65 12.98
N ALA A 154 10.28 11.45 12.42
CA ALA A 154 10.54 12.41 11.34
C ALA A 154 11.36 11.85 10.16
N SER A 155 11.22 10.55 9.86
CA SER A 155 12.01 9.85 8.84
C SER A 155 11.33 9.78 7.47
N LEU A 156 10.03 10.03 7.40
CA LEU A 156 9.25 9.98 6.17
C LEU A 156 9.01 11.37 5.60
N ALA A 157 9.31 11.54 4.31
CA ALA A 157 8.97 12.72 3.52
C ALA A 157 7.52 12.67 2.99
N GLY A 158 6.83 11.54 3.13
CA GLY A 158 5.42 11.44 2.79
C GLY A 158 4.76 10.14 3.20
N LEU A 159 3.44 10.14 3.18
CA LEU A 159 2.55 9.00 3.35
C LEU A 159 1.59 8.92 2.17
N ARG A 160 1.40 7.70 1.65
CA ARG A 160 0.49 7.41 0.56
C ARG A 160 -0.43 6.24 0.92
N VAL A 161 -1.74 6.43 0.76
CA VAL A 161 -2.75 5.38 1.00
C VAL A 161 -3.81 5.44 -0.09
N TYR A 162 -3.71 4.57 -1.09
CA TYR A 162 -4.62 4.56 -2.23
C TYR A 162 -5.58 3.38 -2.19
N PHE A 163 -6.88 3.68 -2.32
CA PHE A 163 -7.98 2.71 -2.35
C PHE A 163 -7.93 1.66 -1.23
N PRO A 164 -7.73 2.06 0.05
CA PRO A 164 -7.78 1.13 1.17
C PRO A 164 -9.18 0.48 1.28
N ASP A 165 -9.26 -0.73 1.86
CA ASP A 165 -10.53 -1.44 2.03
C ASP A 165 -11.61 -0.52 2.67
N PRO A 166 -12.73 -0.23 1.98
CA PRO A 166 -13.64 0.84 2.40
C PRO A 166 -14.60 0.47 3.54
N TRP A 167 -14.74 -0.84 3.81
CA TRP A 167 -15.61 -1.41 4.83
C TRP A 167 -17.00 -0.75 4.86
N PRO A 168 -17.82 -0.93 3.82
CA PRO A 168 -19.04 -0.11 3.60
C PRO A 168 -20.16 -0.31 4.63
N LYS A 169 -20.08 -1.35 5.47
CA LYS A 169 -21.09 -1.63 6.50
C LYS A 169 -20.73 -0.86 7.78
N PRO A 170 -21.66 -0.11 8.41
CA PRO A 170 -21.37 0.70 9.61
C PRO A 170 -20.64 -0.05 10.73
N LYS A 171 -21.07 -1.28 11.04
CA LYS A 171 -20.42 -2.15 12.05
C LYS A 171 -18.94 -2.49 11.76
N HIS A 172 -18.47 -2.25 10.55
CA HIS A 172 -17.10 -2.48 10.11
C HIS A 172 -16.28 -1.19 9.97
N HIS A 173 -16.83 0.01 10.20
CA HIS A 173 -16.09 1.27 10.04
C HIS A 173 -14.83 1.35 10.91
N LYS A 174 -14.85 0.73 12.10
CA LYS A 174 -13.67 0.55 12.97
C LYS A 174 -12.51 -0.26 12.34
N ARG A 175 -12.72 -0.86 11.17
CA ARG A 175 -11.71 -1.53 10.35
C ARG A 175 -11.19 -0.64 9.22
N ARG A 176 -11.71 0.56 9.01
CA ARG A 176 -11.07 1.51 8.07
C ARG A 176 -9.68 1.85 8.61
N LEU A 177 -8.69 1.96 7.72
CA LEU A 177 -7.31 2.27 8.09
C LEU A 177 -7.18 3.70 8.63
N LEU A 178 -7.77 4.68 7.94
CA LEU A 178 -7.72 6.08 8.34
C LEU A 178 -8.66 6.30 9.53
N GLN A 179 -8.06 6.32 10.71
CA GLN A 179 -8.65 6.56 12.02
C GLN A 179 -7.69 7.46 12.81
N GLU A 180 -8.18 8.09 13.87
CA GLU A 180 -7.35 8.87 14.80
C GLU A 180 -6.17 8.05 15.33
N SER A 181 -6.40 6.82 15.80
CA SER A 181 -5.33 5.94 16.30
C SER A 181 -4.30 5.53 15.25
N PHE A 182 -4.64 5.60 13.97
CA PHE A 182 -3.65 5.44 12.89
C PHE A 182 -2.84 6.72 12.70
N LEU A 183 -3.46 7.90 12.82
CA LEU A 183 -2.75 9.17 12.76
C LEU A 183 -1.75 9.33 13.91
N GLU A 184 -2.10 8.90 15.13
CA GLU A 184 -1.20 8.87 16.28
C GLU A 184 0.10 8.10 16.00
N LEU A 185 0.04 7.05 15.18
CA LEU A 185 1.21 6.27 14.80
C LEU A 185 2.02 6.90 13.67
N VAL A 186 1.37 7.59 12.73
CA VAL A 186 2.04 8.09 11.52
C VAL A 186 2.62 9.49 11.70
N LEU A 187 1.95 10.37 12.44
CA LEU A 187 2.36 11.77 12.60
C LEU A 187 3.78 11.92 13.18
N PRO A 188 4.20 11.13 14.20
CA PRO A 188 5.58 11.20 14.69
C PRO A 188 6.62 10.79 13.64
N ARG A 189 6.25 9.96 12.67
CA ARG A 189 7.17 9.44 11.63
C ARG A 189 7.30 10.39 10.44
N LEU A 190 6.36 11.30 10.27
CA LEU A 190 6.37 12.30 9.20
C LEU A 190 7.28 13.48 9.55
N ALA A 191 8.22 13.80 8.67
CA ALA A 191 9.00 15.01 8.77
C ALA A 191 8.12 16.26 8.57
N PRO A 192 8.49 17.42 9.13
CA PRO A 192 7.86 18.69 8.77
C PRO A 192 7.87 18.90 7.26
N GLY A 193 6.74 19.32 6.70
CA GLY A 193 6.53 19.47 5.26
C GLY A 193 6.17 18.18 4.51
N ALA A 194 6.14 17.01 5.16
CA ALA A 194 5.80 15.75 4.51
C ALA A 194 4.38 15.76 3.92
N LEU A 195 4.22 15.19 2.73
CA LEU A 195 2.93 15.09 2.04
C LEU A 195 2.17 13.84 2.50
N VAL A 196 0.92 14.00 2.92
CA VAL A 196 -0.03 12.92 3.18
C VAL A 196 -1.05 12.89 2.05
N HIS A 197 -1.06 11.81 1.28
CA HIS A 197 -1.92 11.65 0.11
C HIS A 197 -2.75 10.37 0.21
N CYS A 198 -4.04 10.55 0.44
CA CYS A 198 -5.03 9.46 0.46
C CYS A 198 -5.92 9.54 -0.78
N ALA A 199 -6.39 8.39 -1.26
CA ALA A 199 -7.38 8.35 -2.34
C ALA A 199 -8.39 7.21 -2.14
N THR A 200 -9.65 7.42 -2.50
CA THR A 200 -10.69 6.39 -2.42
C THR A 200 -11.83 6.64 -3.43
N ASP A 201 -12.46 5.56 -3.90
CA ASP A 201 -13.66 5.59 -4.76
C ASP A 201 -14.95 5.38 -3.96
N TRP A 202 -14.90 5.53 -2.63
CA TRP A 202 -16.04 5.32 -1.74
C TRP A 202 -16.35 6.58 -0.94
N GLU A 203 -17.42 7.30 -1.35
CA GLU A 203 -17.83 8.60 -0.80
C GLU A 203 -17.86 8.63 0.75
N PRO A 204 -18.56 7.72 1.46
CA PRO A 204 -18.60 7.77 2.93
C PRO A 204 -17.27 7.47 3.62
N TYR A 205 -16.26 7.00 2.88
CA TYR A 205 -14.90 6.85 3.40
C TYR A 205 -14.05 8.07 3.04
N ALA A 206 -14.26 8.71 1.90
CA ALA A 206 -13.66 10.00 1.57
C ALA A 206 -14.01 11.04 2.64
N GLU A 207 -15.29 11.15 3.00
CA GLU A 207 -15.77 12.03 4.08
C GLU A 207 -15.07 11.75 5.42
N GLN A 208 -14.91 10.47 5.77
CA GLN A 208 -14.22 10.08 7.00
C GLN A 208 -12.72 10.40 6.94
N MET A 209 -12.06 10.16 5.79
CA MET A 209 -10.64 10.49 5.61
C MET A 209 -10.42 11.99 5.82
N LEU A 210 -11.25 12.82 5.19
CA LEU A 210 -11.19 14.27 5.34
C LEU A 210 -11.39 14.67 6.81
N ALA A 211 -12.48 14.22 7.45
CA ALA A 211 -12.78 14.56 8.84
C ALA A 211 -11.66 14.15 9.81
N VAL A 212 -11.08 12.95 9.65
CA VAL A 212 -9.98 12.46 10.49
C VAL A 212 -8.71 13.30 10.29
N LEU A 213 -8.37 13.67 9.06
CA LEU A 213 -7.18 14.46 8.76
C LEU A 213 -7.34 15.92 9.20
N GLU A 214 -8.52 16.53 9.01
CA GLU A 214 -8.80 17.91 9.42
C GLU A 214 -8.84 18.12 10.93
N ALA A 215 -9.19 17.07 11.69
CA ALA A 215 -9.19 17.12 13.14
C ALA A 215 -7.77 17.25 13.74
N SER A 216 -6.72 16.90 12.98
CA SER A 216 -5.34 17.01 13.45
C SER A 216 -4.80 18.44 13.26
N PRO A 217 -4.35 19.14 14.33
CA PRO A 217 -3.74 20.46 14.21
C PRO A 217 -2.34 20.44 13.58
N GLU A 218 -1.74 19.24 13.46
CA GLU A 218 -0.43 18.99 12.89
C GLU A 218 -0.45 18.84 11.38
N LEU A 219 -1.64 18.75 10.79
CA LEU A 219 -1.85 18.64 9.36
C LEU A 219 -2.53 19.90 8.81
N GLU A 220 -2.12 20.30 7.62
CA GLU A 220 -2.74 21.36 6.85
C GLU A 220 -3.35 20.76 5.59
N ASN A 221 -4.64 20.97 5.39
CA ASN A 221 -5.31 20.59 4.14
C ASN A 221 -4.87 21.55 3.03
N LEU A 222 -4.38 21.01 1.90
CA LEU A 222 -3.88 21.78 0.78
C LEU A 222 -4.97 22.28 -0.19
N HIS A 223 -6.24 21.92 0.07
CA HIS A 223 -7.39 22.25 -0.77
C HIS A 223 -8.62 22.65 0.08
N ARG A 224 -8.44 23.53 1.07
CA ARG A 224 -9.55 23.98 1.93
C ARG A 224 -10.54 24.85 1.16
N GLU A 225 -11.79 24.85 1.62
CA GLU A 225 -12.80 25.81 1.17
C GLU A 225 -12.30 27.26 1.34
N GLY A 226 -12.45 28.09 0.29
CA GLY A 226 -12.19 29.53 0.36
C GLY A 226 -10.71 29.94 0.31
N ASP A 227 -9.80 29.07 -0.13
CA ASP A 227 -8.35 29.36 -0.23
C ASP A 227 -7.94 30.18 -1.48
N GLY A 228 -8.90 30.56 -2.33
CA GLY A 228 -8.66 31.37 -3.53
C GLY A 228 -8.21 30.57 -4.76
N SER A 229 -8.22 29.24 -4.71
CA SER A 229 -8.23 28.41 -5.92
C SER A 229 -9.51 28.68 -6.74
N PRO A 230 -9.45 28.79 -8.08
CA PRO A 230 -10.61 29.20 -8.88
C PRO A 230 -11.79 28.24 -8.66
N TRP A 231 -12.88 28.79 -8.14
CA TRP A 231 -14.19 28.15 -8.18
C TRP A 231 -14.56 27.88 -9.63
N LEU A 232 -14.83 26.62 -9.96
CA LEU A 232 -15.53 26.23 -11.18
C LEU A 232 -17.00 26.00 -10.78
N GLU A 233 -17.93 26.33 -11.66
CA GLU A 233 -19.34 25.98 -11.44
C GLU A 233 -19.51 24.45 -11.54
N PRO A 234 -20.52 23.82 -10.88
CA PRO A 234 -20.75 22.37 -10.83
C PRO A 234 -20.64 21.61 -12.16
N GLU A 235 -20.94 22.29 -13.26
CA GLU A 235 -20.96 21.81 -14.63
C GLU A 235 -19.60 21.87 -15.36
N ASP A 236 -18.68 22.70 -14.88
CA ASP A 236 -17.31 22.86 -15.40
C ASP A 236 -16.26 22.15 -14.52
N HIS A 237 -16.68 21.49 -13.44
CA HIS A 237 -15.79 20.75 -12.56
C HIS A 237 -15.20 19.51 -13.26
N PRO A 238 -13.86 19.35 -13.33
CA PRO A 238 -13.29 18.02 -13.52
C PRO A 238 -13.71 17.20 -12.30
N ALA A 239 -14.30 16.02 -12.52
CA ALA A 239 -14.81 15.14 -11.48
C ALA A 239 -13.87 15.07 -10.26
N GLY A 240 -14.33 15.51 -9.08
CA GLY A 240 -13.61 15.35 -7.80
C GLY A 240 -13.03 16.61 -7.12
N SER A 241 -13.33 17.83 -7.57
CA SER A 241 -12.89 19.06 -6.87
C SER A 241 -14.01 19.64 -5.99
N VAL A 242 -14.30 18.97 -4.88
CA VAL A 242 -15.18 19.48 -3.80
C VAL A 242 -14.28 20.12 -2.74
N PRO A 243 -14.67 21.21 -2.04
CA PRO A 243 -13.86 21.77 -0.97
C PRO A 243 -13.38 20.71 0.02
N GLY A 244 -12.09 20.74 0.34
CA GLY A 244 -11.41 19.74 1.15
C GLY A 244 -10.77 18.59 0.37
N TYR A 245 -11.14 18.40 -0.90
CA TYR A 245 -10.62 17.36 -1.80
C TYR A 245 -9.80 17.97 -2.94
N ALA A 246 -8.73 17.29 -3.32
CA ALA A 246 -7.89 17.69 -4.43
C ALA A 246 -8.40 17.11 -5.76
N PRO A 247 -8.18 17.79 -6.89
CA PRO A 247 -8.18 17.09 -8.18
C PRO A 247 -7.10 16.00 -8.17
N ARG A 248 -7.30 14.91 -8.92
CA ARG A 248 -6.26 13.88 -9.09
C ARG A 248 -4.98 14.55 -9.60
N PRO A 249 -3.87 14.52 -8.86
CA PRO A 249 -2.63 15.11 -9.33
C PRO A 249 -2.09 14.38 -10.55
N GLU A 250 -1.42 15.08 -11.47
CA GLU A 250 -0.86 14.48 -12.68
C GLU A 250 0.14 13.36 -12.38
N TRP A 251 0.87 13.48 -11.26
CA TRP A 251 1.84 12.47 -10.82
C TRP A 251 1.20 11.21 -10.25
N ARG A 252 -0.10 11.19 -9.91
CA ARG A 252 -0.79 9.98 -9.44
C ARG A 252 -1.35 9.22 -10.64
N PRO A 253 -0.78 8.05 -11.03
CA PRO A 253 -1.31 7.27 -12.13
C PRO A 253 -2.76 6.85 -11.89
N VAL A 254 -3.52 6.72 -12.97
CA VAL A 254 -4.85 6.11 -12.90
C VAL A 254 -4.68 4.65 -12.52
N THR A 255 -5.16 4.26 -11.35
CA THR A 255 -5.00 2.88 -10.85
C THR A 255 -6.01 1.93 -11.49
N LYS A 256 -5.78 0.63 -11.37
CA LYS A 256 -6.79 -0.38 -11.75
C LYS A 256 -8.08 -0.23 -10.92
N PHE A 257 -7.98 0.16 -9.65
CA PHE A 257 -9.11 0.38 -8.77
C PHE A 257 -9.92 1.59 -9.21
N GLU A 258 -9.25 2.70 -9.54
CA GLU A 258 -9.89 3.89 -10.10
C GLU A 258 -10.64 3.57 -11.40
N ARG A 259 -10.01 2.89 -12.37
CA ARG A 259 -10.70 2.45 -13.59
C ARG A 259 -11.95 1.61 -13.30
N ALA A 260 -11.86 0.71 -12.33
CA ALA A 260 -12.97 -0.16 -11.95
C ALA A 260 -14.10 0.60 -11.22
N GLY A 261 -13.76 1.61 -10.41
CA GLY A 261 -14.72 2.49 -9.75
C GLY A 261 -15.43 3.39 -10.75
N LEU A 262 -14.68 4.05 -11.64
CA LEU A 262 -15.22 4.89 -12.71
C LEU A 262 -16.16 4.11 -13.65
N ALA A 263 -15.80 2.87 -14.00
CA ALA A 263 -16.66 1.99 -14.79
C ALA A 263 -18.00 1.63 -14.09
N LYS A 264 -18.09 1.81 -12.77
CA LYS A 264 -19.31 1.65 -11.97
C LYS A 264 -20.00 2.98 -11.67
N GLY A 265 -19.51 4.09 -12.22
CA GLY A 265 -20.02 5.44 -11.96
C GLY A 265 -19.63 6.00 -10.59
N HIS A 266 -18.61 5.45 -9.93
CA HIS A 266 -18.10 6.02 -8.67
C HIS A 266 -17.28 7.27 -8.95
N VAL A 267 -17.31 8.22 -8.01
CA VAL A 267 -16.38 9.35 -7.96
C VAL A 267 -15.14 8.94 -7.18
N VAL A 268 -13.96 9.37 -7.63
CA VAL A 268 -12.70 9.18 -6.89
C VAL A 268 -12.33 10.49 -6.23
N HIS A 269 -12.06 10.41 -4.94
CA HIS A 269 -11.60 11.53 -4.13
C HIS A 269 -10.14 11.37 -3.79
N ASP A 270 -9.40 12.45 -3.97
CA ASP A 270 -8.03 12.62 -3.51
C ASP A 270 -8.02 13.60 -2.33
N VAL A 271 -7.28 13.26 -1.29
CA VAL A 271 -7.15 14.08 -0.08
C VAL A 271 -5.67 14.32 0.17
N LEU A 272 -5.24 15.59 0.06
CA LEU A 272 -3.85 16.01 0.18
C LEU A 272 -3.65 16.94 1.38
N PHE A 273 -2.80 16.52 2.30
CA PHE A 273 -2.42 17.28 3.47
C PHE A 273 -0.91 17.41 3.55
N ARG A 274 -0.46 18.47 4.22
CA ARG A 274 0.95 18.69 4.54
C ARG A 274 1.15 18.64 6.04
N ARG A 275 2.18 17.91 6.49
CA ARG A 275 2.64 17.95 7.87
C ARG A 275 3.22 19.35 8.17
N ARG A 276 2.69 20.01 9.20
CA ARG A 276 3.21 21.30 9.69
C ARG A 276 4.56 21.14 10.38
#